data_AF-A0A973EFD6-F1
#
_entry.id   AF-A0A973EFD6-F1
#
_cell.length_a   1.000
_cell.length_b   1.000
_cell.length_c   1.000
_cell.angle_alpha   90.00
_cell.angle_beta   90.00
_cell.angle_gamma   90.00
#
_symmetry.space_group_name_H-M   'P 1'
#
loop_
_entity.id
_entity.type
_entity.pdbx_description
1 polymer ?
#
loop_
_entity_poly.entity_id
_entity_poly.type
_entity_poly.pdbx_seq_one_letter_code
_entity_poly.pdbx_strand_id
1 'polypeptide(L)'
;FLNLAGLLNTRLFKGQLHFQALGTNFRVWSDGIVSPLFEELESTSRLIACEYEDVAGRQALLHDPDWVRDFRRDWYHGRRGKNLARLKTKLGLPDHLVIRELHLLTFDGAPVADWEGETLQQVFERLGAYQAGRCEARSEAEGAAFDTFPNPIVDDAAFMLQLLRAYDKGFRFYADVGNVGNKATLELLLHKNSLPGFNDSGAHITNMAFFDANLMSLKLAQERDLATVSTMVRRLTREPAAFFGLDVGTLDLGAQADLTLINPEALHGWHCDRTRRLEYRELFAHEQMVNRPEGIVSRVWIRGATVWQDNAFTTTLGSRPLGRALRAA
;
A
#
# COMPACT_ATOMS: atom_id res chain seq x y z
N PHE A 1 -15.07 16.46 2.43
CA PHE A 1 -13.71 17.04 2.32
C PHE A 1 -13.51 17.91 1.08
N LEU A 2 -13.72 17.41 -0.15
CA LEU A 2 -13.50 18.21 -1.38
C LEU A 2 -14.35 19.50 -1.49
N ASN A 3 -15.56 19.51 -0.94
CA ASN A 3 -16.40 20.72 -0.88
C ASN A 3 -15.84 21.78 0.08
N LEU A 4 -15.17 21.36 1.16
CA LEU A 4 -14.49 22.28 2.08
C LEU A 4 -13.30 22.94 1.40
N ALA A 5 -12.48 22.17 0.67
CA ALA A 5 -11.44 22.75 -0.19
C ALA A 5 -12.05 23.75 -1.18
N GLY A 6 -13.20 23.40 -1.78
CA GLY A 6 -13.91 24.29 -2.69
C GLY A 6 -14.31 25.62 -2.05
N LEU A 7 -14.79 25.60 -0.81
CA LEU A 7 -15.12 26.80 -0.03
C LEU A 7 -13.85 27.63 0.25
N LEU A 8 -12.78 26.98 0.71
CA LEU A 8 -11.52 27.66 1.03
C LEU A 8 -10.85 28.26 -0.21
N ASN A 9 -11.03 27.65 -1.38
CA ASN A 9 -10.49 28.14 -2.66
C ASN A 9 -11.35 29.24 -3.31
N THR A 10 -12.45 29.65 -2.69
CA THR A 10 -13.28 30.75 -3.21
C THR A 10 -12.53 32.09 -3.16
N ARG A 11 -13.03 33.08 -3.91
CA ARG A 11 -12.51 34.47 -3.86
C ARG A 11 -12.58 35.11 -2.47
N LEU A 12 -13.45 34.61 -1.59
CA LEU A 12 -13.60 35.10 -0.23
C LEU A 12 -12.41 34.70 0.65
N PHE A 13 -12.00 33.43 0.60
CA PHE A 13 -10.93 32.89 1.44
C PHE A 13 -9.57 32.82 0.73
N LYS A 14 -9.55 32.88 -0.61
CA LYS A 14 -8.35 32.92 -1.46
C LYS A 14 -7.34 31.80 -1.16
N GLY A 15 -7.83 30.67 -0.66
CA GLY A 15 -7.01 29.49 -0.41
C GLY A 15 -6.57 28.82 -1.71
N GLN A 16 -5.54 28.00 -1.59
CA GLN A 16 -5.10 27.07 -2.61
C GLN A 16 -4.90 25.72 -1.94
N LEU A 17 -6.00 25.06 -1.61
CA LEU A 17 -6.02 23.76 -0.94
C LEU A 17 -6.45 22.68 -1.93
N HIS A 18 -5.61 21.66 -2.08
CA HIS A 18 -5.91 20.46 -2.85
C HIS A 18 -5.72 19.25 -1.95
N PHE A 19 -6.68 18.31 -1.99
CA PHE A 19 -6.48 16.99 -1.40
C PHE A 19 -5.67 16.12 -2.36
N GLN A 20 -4.82 15.23 -1.85
CA GLN A 20 -4.13 14.29 -2.72
C GLN A 20 -5.06 13.12 -3.06
N ALA A 21 -5.00 12.67 -4.31
CA ALA A 21 -5.72 11.50 -4.80
C ALA A 21 -4.71 10.45 -5.27
N LEU A 22 -4.73 9.28 -4.63
CA LEU A 22 -3.91 8.14 -5.03
C LEU A 22 -4.48 7.50 -6.30
N GLY A 23 -3.64 7.30 -7.30
CA GLY A 23 -4.03 6.76 -8.60
C GLY A 23 -4.23 5.25 -8.68
N THR A 24 -4.07 4.52 -7.58
CA THR A 24 -4.15 3.06 -7.51
C THR A 24 -4.85 2.60 -6.23
N ASN A 25 -5.06 1.29 -6.06
CA ASN A 25 -5.53 0.71 -4.80
C ASN A 25 -4.51 0.98 -3.68
N PHE A 26 -5.01 1.42 -2.52
CA PHE A 26 -4.16 1.65 -1.35
C PHE A 26 -3.89 0.32 -0.66
N ARG A 27 -3.03 -0.50 -1.27
CA ARG A 27 -2.61 -1.81 -0.76
C ARG A 27 -1.43 -1.67 0.19
N VAL A 28 -1.59 -2.15 1.42
CA VAL A 28 -0.53 -2.13 2.42
C VAL A 28 -0.20 -3.57 2.81
N TRP A 29 1.08 -3.90 2.82
CA TRP A 29 1.60 -5.17 3.30
C TRP A 29 2.06 -5.06 4.75
N SER A 30 2.04 -6.19 5.46
CA SER A 30 2.53 -6.32 6.83
C SER A 30 3.37 -7.58 6.95
N ASP A 31 4.56 -7.45 7.55
CA ASP A 31 5.42 -8.57 7.93
C ASP A 31 5.10 -8.94 9.38
N GLY A 32 4.33 -10.00 9.56
CA GLY A 32 3.59 -10.23 10.79
C GLY A 32 2.74 -9.01 11.13
N ILE A 33 3.01 -8.37 12.27
CA ILE A 33 2.32 -7.14 12.70
C ILE A 33 3.05 -5.85 12.27
N VAL A 34 4.22 -5.94 11.64
CA VAL A 34 5.04 -4.78 11.29
C VAL A 34 4.51 -4.11 10.03
N SER A 35 3.66 -3.10 10.24
CA SER A 35 3.26 -2.12 9.23
C SER A 35 2.73 -0.84 9.89
N PRO A 36 2.68 0.29 9.16
CA PRO A 36 2.17 1.55 9.69
C PRO A 36 0.72 1.46 10.18
N LEU A 37 -0.10 0.57 9.62
CA LEU A 37 -1.49 0.41 10.04
C LEU A 37 -1.58 -0.16 11.45
N PHE A 38 -0.72 -1.12 11.80
CA PHE A 38 -0.72 -1.72 13.14
C PHE A 38 -0.04 -0.83 14.18
N GLU A 39 0.56 0.29 13.82
CA GLU A 39 1.00 1.29 14.82
C GLU A 39 -0.20 1.97 15.50
N GLU A 40 -1.40 1.92 14.89
CA GLU A 40 -2.60 2.53 15.45
C GLU A 40 -3.14 1.84 16.71
N LEU A 41 -2.77 0.57 16.97
CA LEU A 41 -3.16 -0.12 18.19
C LEU A 41 -2.01 -0.05 19.19
N GLU A 42 -2.33 0.37 20.42
CA GLU A 42 -1.35 0.53 21.48
C GLU A 42 -0.59 -0.78 21.75
N SER A 43 -1.30 -1.91 21.83
CA SER A 43 -0.70 -3.23 22.01
C SER A 43 0.30 -3.62 20.90
N THR A 44 -0.05 -3.41 19.62
CA THR A 44 0.83 -3.79 18.50
C THR A 44 1.94 -2.77 18.27
N SER A 45 1.73 -1.50 18.60
CA SER A 45 2.80 -0.48 18.62
C SER A 45 3.95 -0.88 19.57
N ARG A 46 3.65 -1.54 20.70
CA ARG A 46 4.66 -2.06 21.63
C ARG A 46 5.51 -3.17 21.01
N LEU A 47 4.92 -4.02 20.16
CA LEU A 47 5.68 -5.05 19.41
C LEU A 47 6.55 -4.42 18.33
N ILE A 48 6.02 -3.41 17.62
CA ILE A 48 6.73 -2.70 16.56
C ILE A 48 7.88 -1.85 17.12
N ALA A 49 7.74 -1.35 18.36
CA ALA A 49 8.77 -0.57 19.04
C ALA A 49 9.99 -1.40 19.50
N CYS A 50 9.89 -2.74 19.53
CA CYS A 50 11.08 -3.58 19.70
C CYS A 50 12.03 -3.37 18.50
N GLU A 51 13.34 -3.46 18.74
CA GLU A 51 14.32 -3.42 17.65
C GLU A 51 13.97 -4.46 16.58
N TYR A 52 14.24 -4.14 15.31
CA TYR A 52 13.76 -4.97 14.20
C TYR A 52 14.22 -6.44 14.32
N GLU A 53 15.45 -6.67 14.78
CA GLU A 53 16.03 -7.99 15.01
C GLU A 53 15.74 -8.59 16.41
N ASP A 54 15.08 -7.86 17.30
CA ASP A 54 14.76 -8.31 18.67
C ASP A 54 13.53 -9.24 18.70
N VAL A 55 13.72 -10.45 18.17
CA VAL A 55 12.72 -11.52 18.23
C VAL A 55 12.41 -11.90 19.68
N ALA A 56 13.42 -11.91 20.56
CA ALA A 56 13.24 -12.32 21.95
C ALA A 56 12.33 -11.35 22.73
N GLY A 57 12.51 -10.04 22.55
CA GLY A 57 11.66 -9.02 23.16
C GLY A 57 10.21 -9.10 22.67
N ARG A 58 10.00 -9.29 21.36
CA ARG A 58 8.65 -9.51 20.81
C ARG A 58 8.02 -10.78 21.36
N GLN A 59 8.77 -11.88 21.43
CA GLN A 59 8.27 -13.13 21.99
C GLN A 59 7.93 -13.02 23.48
N ALA A 60 8.71 -12.25 24.26
CA ALA A 60 8.39 -11.98 25.66
C ALA A 60 7.04 -11.26 25.80
N LEU A 61 6.77 -10.25 24.98
CA LEU A 61 5.48 -9.56 24.94
C LEU A 61 4.34 -10.48 24.49
N LEU A 62 4.55 -11.27 23.43
CA LEU A 62 3.54 -12.20 22.92
C LEU A 62 3.13 -13.28 23.93
N HIS A 63 3.96 -13.55 24.94
CA HIS A 63 3.69 -14.50 26.03
C HIS A 63 3.31 -13.82 27.36
N ASP A 64 3.37 -12.50 27.45
CA ASP A 64 2.93 -11.73 28.62
C ASP A 64 1.38 -11.73 28.70
N PRO A 65 0.77 -12.26 29.77
CA PRO A 65 -0.68 -12.31 29.91
C PRO A 65 -1.34 -10.91 29.93
N ASP A 66 -0.66 -9.89 30.44
CA ASP A 66 -1.18 -8.52 30.45
C ASP A 66 -1.19 -7.93 29.04
N TRP A 67 -0.12 -8.12 28.28
CA TRP A 67 -0.07 -7.71 26.88
C TRP A 67 -1.11 -8.46 26.03
N VAL A 68 -1.29 -9.77 26.23
CA VAL A 68 -2.31 -10.56 25.49
C VAL A 68 -3.72 -10.04 25.75
N ARG A 69 -4.02 -9.63 27.00
CA ARG A 69 -5.31 -9.00 27.33
C ARG A 69 -5.49 -7.68 26.57
N ASP A 70 -4.46 -6.84 26.55
CA ASP A 70 -4.50 -5.55 25.86
C ASP A 70 -4.63 -5.73 24.33
N PHE A 71 -3.88 -6.67 23.74
CA PHE A 71 -4.00 -7.05 22.34
C PHE A 71 -5.43 -7.46 21.98
N ARG A 72 -6.05 -8.34 22.77
CA ARG A 72 -7.43 -8.78 22.51
C ARG A 72 -8.43 -7.63 22.67
N ARG A 73 -8.22 -6.73 23.64
CA ARG A 73 -9.05 -5.52 23.80
C ARG A 73 -8.97 -4.66 22.54
N ASP A 74 -7.76 -4.34 22.11
CA ASP A 74 -7.54 -3.48 20.95
C ASP A 74 -8.08 -4.14 19.68
N TRP A 75 -7.75 -5.42 19.44
CA TRP A 75 -8.19 -6.22 18.29
C TRP A 75 -9.71 -6.25 18.12
N TYR A 76 -10.47 -6.19 19.22
CA TYR A 76 -11.93 -6.19 19.22
C TYR A 76 -12.59 -4.81 19.30
N HIS A 77 -11.82 -3.75 19.56
CA HIS A 77 -12.33 -2.39 19.62
C HIS A 77 -13.01 -2.00 18.29
N GLY A 78 -14.27 -1.58 18.37
CA GLY A 78 -15.11 -1.28 17.20
C GLY A 78 -15.68 -2.49 16.44
N ARG A 79 -15.25 -3.73 16.75
CA ARG A 79 -15.65 -4.96 16.03
C ARG A 79 -16.66 -5.81 16.79
N ARG A 80 -16.56 -5.89 18.13
CA ARG A 80 -17.49 -6.66 19.00
C ARG A 80 -18.28 -5.76 19.96
N GLY A 81 -19.35 -6.32 20.52
CA GLY A 81 -20.21 -5.67 21.52
C GLY A 81 -21.28 -4.73 20.94
N LYS A 82 -22.01 -4.04 21.83
CA LYS A 82 -23.01 -3.01 21.51
C LYS A 82 -22.55 -1.67 22.12
N ASN A 83 -21.50 -1.07 21.55
CA ASN A 83 -20.89 0.16 22.05
C ASN A 83 -20.84 1.25 20.96
N LEU A 84 -20.48 2.48 21.37
CA LEU A 84 -20.39 3.63 20.48
C LEU A 84 -19.34 3.42 19.37
N ALA A 85 -18.20 2.80 19.68
CA ALA A 85 -17.15 2.50 18.70
C ALA A 85 -17.68 1.66 17.54
N ARG A 86 -18.43 0.59 17.82
CA ARG A 86 -19.05 -0.24 16.78
C ARG A 86 -20.10 0.51 15.97
N LEU A 87 -20.89 1.36 16.63
CA LEU A 87 -21.85 2.21 15.92
C LEU A 87 -21.14 3.16 14.95
N LYS A 88 -20.07 3.82 15.40
CA LYS A 88 -19.25 4.70 14.56
C LYS A 88 -18.65 3.94 13.36
N THR A 89 -18.09 2.75 13.57
CA THR A 89 -17.58 1.89 12.50
C THR A 89 -18.68 1.53 11.48
N LYS A 90 -19.88 1.17 11.94
CA LYS A 90 -21.02 0.90 11.04
C LYS A 90 -21.47 2.12 10.24
N LEU A 91 -21.23 3.31 10.75
CA LEU A 91 -21.48 4.59 10.07
C LEU A 91 -20.30 5.04 9.19
N GLY A 92 -19.25 4.23 9.05
CA GLY A 92 -18.07 4.52 8.22
C GLY A 92 -17.05 5.46 8.87
N LEU A 93 -17.08 5.61 10.20
CA LEU A 93 -16.16 6.47 10.95
C LEU A 93 -15.47 5.68 12.08
N PRO A 94 -14.71 4.61 11.76
CA PRO A 94 -14.09 3.79 12.79
C PRO A 94 -13.04 4.57 13.59
N ASP A 95 -12.81 4.17 14.83
CA ASP A 95 -11.77 4.76 15.69
C ASP A 95 -10.35 4.34 15.24
N HIS A 96 -10.22 3.16 14.64
CA HIS A 96 -8.99 2.66 14.03
C HIS A 96 -9.25 2.30 12.57
N LEU A 97 -8.32 2.65 11.69
CA LEU A 97 -8.35 2.34 10.26
C LEU A 97 -7.69 0.99 9.95
N VAL A 98 -6.92 0.43 10.89
CA VAL A 98 -6.32 -0.90 10.73
C VAL A 98 -7.37 -1.98 10.45
N ILE A 99 -7.17 -2.69 9.34
CA ILE A 99 -8.01 -3.81 8.91
C ILE A 99 -7.63 -5.04 9.72
N ARG A 100 -8.63 -5.67 10.35
CA ARG A 100 -8.44 -6.86 11.21
C ARG A 100 -9.38 -8.01 10.84
N GLU A 101 -10.29 -7.76 9.90
CA GLU A 101 -11.18 -8.73 9.32
C GLU A 101 -10.38 -9.70 8.44
N LEU A 102 -10.25 -10.95 8.88
CA LEU A 102 -9.39 -11.94 8.22
C LEU A 102 -9.72 -12.17 6.73
N HIS A 103 -10.96 -11.92 6.29
CA HIS A 103 -11.36 -12.07 4.89
C HIS A 103 -10.88 -10.93 3.98
N LEU A 104 -10.34 -9.86 4.56
CA LEU A 104 -9.72 -8.72 3.87
C LEU A 104 -8.19 -8.78 3.93
N LEU A 105 -7.63 -9.78 4.60
CA LEU A 105 -6.20 -10.00 4.75
C LEU A 105 -5.82 -11.21 3.90
N THR A 106 -4.95 -11.02 2.90
CA THR A 106 -4.52 -12.08 1.98
C THR A 106 -3.04 -12.36 2.15
N PHE A 107 -2.65 -13.63 2.29
CA PHE A 107 -1.24 -14.02 2.35
C PHE A 107 -0.51 -13.69 1.04
N ASP A 108 0.69 -13.13 1.18
CA ASP A 108 1.64 -12.82 0.11
C ASP A 108 3.06 -12.98 0.66
N GLY A 109 3.45 -14.24 0.90
CA GLY A 109 4.54 -14.64 1.80
C GLY A 109 4.03 -15.46 3.00
N ALA A 110 3.22 -16.48 2.75
CA ALA A 110 2.70 -17.39 3.76
C ALA A 110 3.80 -18.24 4.42
N PRO A 111 3.66 -18.60 5.71
CA PRO A 111 4.62 -19.48 6.39
C PRO A 111 4.42 -20.96 5.98
N VAL A 112 3.28 -21.28 5.37
CA VAL A 112 2.95 -22.57 4.77
C VAL A 112 2.58 -22.33 3.32
N ALA A 113 3.27 -22.98 2.38
CA ALA A 113 3.12 -22.73 0.95
C ALA A 113 1.67 -22.88 0.43
N ASP A 114 0.90 -23.80 1.01
CA ASP A 114 -0.50 -24.03 0.62
C ASP A 114 -1.44 -22.85 0.96
N TRP A 115 -1.03 -21.95 1.85
CA TRP A 115 -1.81 -20.77 2.26
C TRP A 115 -1.58 -19.56 1.36
N GLU A 116 -0.61 -19.62 0.46
CA GLU A 116 -0.22 -18.50 -0.40
C GLU A 116 -1.39 -18.04 -1.29
N GLY A 117 -1.67 -16.73 -1.27
CA GLY A 117 -2.80 -16.14 -1.98
C GLY A 117 -4.18 -16.42 -1.38
N GLU A 118 -4.29 -17.21 -0.30
CA GLU A 118 -5.54 -17.35 0.45
C GLU A 118 -5.74 -16.19 1.42
N THR A 119 -7.00 -15.89 1.72
CA THR A 119 -7.32 -15.02 2.85
C THR A 119 -7.04 -15.72 4.17
N LEU A 120 -6.67 -14.95 5.19
CA LEU A 120 -6.50 -15.47 6.55
C LEU A 120 -7.79 -16.14 7.05
N GLN A 121 -8.96 -15.70 6.58
CA GLN A 121 -10.25 -16.29 6.93
C GLN A 121 -10.38 -17.73 6.41
N GLN A 122 -9.97 -17.99 5.16
CA GLN A 122 -10.02 -19.33 4.57
C GLN A 122 -9.16 -20.32 5.36
N VAL A 123 -7.95 -19.89 5.76
CA VAL A 123 -7.05 -20.70 6.59
C VAL A 123 -7.64 -20.92 7.98
N PHE A 124 -8.20 -19.88 8.61
CA PHE A 124 -8.83 -19.97 9.93
C PHE A 124 -10.03 -20.93 9.94
N GLU A 125 -10.90 -20.88 8.93
CA GLU A 125 -12.04 -21.78 8.80
C GLU A 125 -11.60 -23.24 8.59
N ARG A 126 -10.56 -23.43 7.77
CA ARG A 126 -9.99 -24.76 7.52
C ARG A 126 -9.33 -25.33 8.77
N LEU A 127 -8.61 -24.53 9.55
CA LEU A 127 -8.10 -24.93 10.88
C LEU A 127 -9.25 -25.40 11.79
N GLY A 128 -10.34 -24.64 11.88
CA GLY A 128 -11.49 -25.03 12.69
C GLY A 128 -12.22 -26.28 12.18
N ALA A 129 -12.19 -26.56 10.88
CA ALA A 129 -12.70 -27.80 10.29
C ALA A 129 -11.77 -28.99 10.57
N TYR A 130 -10.46 -28.79 10.46
CA TYR A 130 -9.42 -29.77 10.78
C TYR A 130 -9.50 -30.22 12.24
N GLN A 131 -9.51 -29.26 13.18
CA GLN A 131 -9.61 -29.54 14.62
C GLN A 131 -10.89 -30.28 15.01
N ALA A 132 -11.96 -30.13 14.23
CA ALA A 132 -13.22 -30.82 14.44
C ALA A 132 -13.35 -32.14 13.67
N GLY A 133 -12.29 -32.60 13.00
CA GLY A 133 -12.29 -33.83 12.20
C GLY A 133 -13.18 -33.78 10.95
N ARG A 134 -13.51 -32.58 10.44
CA ARG A 134 -14.35 -32.40 9.25
C ARG A 134 -13.57 -32.35 7.95
N CYS A 135 -12.26 -32.13 8.01
CA CYS A 135 -11.36 -32.20 6.86
C CYS A 135 -9.96 -32.66 7.30
N GLU A 136 -9.18 -33.14 6.35
CA GLU A 136 -7.75 -33.39 6.52
C GLU A 136 -6.94 -32.15 6.12
N ALA A 137 -5.71 -32.05 6.61
CA ALA A 137 -4.77 -31.03 6.13
C ALA A 137 -4.36 -31.35 4.68
N ARG A 138 -4.14 -30.32 3.86
CA ARG A 138 -3.78 -30.49 2.44
C ARG A 138 -2.35 -30.98 2.23
N SER A 139 -1.50 -30.75 3.23
CA SER A 139 -0.10 -31.18 3.24
C SER A 139 0.35 -31.50 4.65
N GLU A 140 1.48 -32.20 4.77
CA GLU A 140 2.15 -32.45 6.05
C GLU A 140 2.55 -31.13 6.73
N ALA A 141 3.00 -30.14 5.96
CA ALA A 141 3.36 -28.83 6.47
C ALA A 141 2.15 -28.06 7.03
N GLU A 142 1.01 -28.10 6.35
CA GLU A 142 -0.24 -27.51 6.85
C GLU A 142 -0.72 -28.22 8.12
N GLY A 143 -0.65 -29.56 8.16
CA GLY A 143 -1.01 -30.34 9.34
C GLY A 143 -0.14 -30.00 10.54
N ALA A 144 1.19 -30.02 10.36
CA ALA A 144 2.15 -29.66 11.39
C ALA A 144 1.93 -28.22 11.90
N ALA A 145 1.61 -27.28 11.00
CA ALA A 145 1.27 -25.91 11.39
C ALA A 145 -0.03 -25.86 12.21
N PHE A 146 -1.10 -26.51 11.75
CA PHE A 146 -2.39 -26.57 12.45
C PHE A 146 -2.28 -27.21 13.84
N ASP A 147 -1.44 -28.22 14.01
CA ASP A 147 -1.18 -28.87 15.30
C ASP A 147 -0.52 -27.95 16.33
N THR A 148 0.11 -26.84 15.89
CA THR A 148 0.65 -25.83 16.82
C THR A 148 -0.44 -24.90 17.38
N PHE A 149 -1.61 -24.82 16.75
CA PHE A 149 -2.66 -23.91 17.18
C PHE A 149 -3.40 -24.44 18.41
N PRO A 150 -3.86 -23.55 19.32
CA PRO A 150 -4.78 -23.94 20.37
C PRO A 150 -5.99 -24.70 19.80
N ASN A 151 -6.31 -25.85 20.39
CA ASN A 151 -7.44 -26.68 19.99
C ASN A 151 -8.44 -26.81 21.17
N PRO A 152 -9.67 -26.28 21.06
CA PRO A 152 -10.24 -25.63 19.88
C PRO A 152 -9.74 -24.20 19.68
N ILE A 153 -9.62 -23.76 18.43
CA ILE A 153 -9.40 -22.36 18.10
C ILE A 153 -10.69 -21.58 18.36
N VAL A 154 -10.61 -20.60 19.25
CA VAL A 154 -11.83 -19.94 19.77
C VAL A 154 -12.24 -18.70 18.96
N ASP A 155 -11.27 -17.97 18.40
CA ASP A 155 -11.53 -16.77 17.60
C ASP A 155 -10.33 -16.32 16.75
N ASP A 156 -10.60 -15.33 15.90
CA ASP A 156 -9.65 -14.68 15.00
C ASP A 156 -8.47 -14.00 15.71
N ALA A 157 -8.66 -13.48 16.93
CA ALA A 157 -7.56 -12.91 17.72
C ALA A 157 -6.62 -14.00 18.21
N ALA A 158 -7.14 -15.14 18.65
CA ALA A 158 -6.32 -16.30 19.02
C ALA A 158 -5.54 -16.84 17.81
N PHE A 159 -6.19 -16.83 16.63
CA PHE A 159 -5.53 -17.22 15.37
C PHE A 159 -4.38 -16.29 15.02
N MET A 160 -4.60 -14.96 15.00
CA MET A 160 -3.54 -14.00 14.72
C MET A 160 -2.43 -14.05 15.77
N LEU A 161 -2.76 -14.15 17.05
CA LEU A 161 -1.79 -14.28 18.14
C LEU A 161 -0.90 -15.51 17.96
N GLN A 162 -1.48 -16.64 17.56
CA GLN A 162 -0.70 -17.85 17.32
C GLN A 162 0.22 -17.72 16.11
N LEU A 163 -0.23 -17.09 15.02
CA LEU A 163 0.64 -16.80 13.87
C LEU A 163 1.85 -15.96 14.29
N LEU A 164 1.63 -14.91 15.10
CA LEU A 164 2.72 -14.07 15.62
C LEU A 164 3.68 -14.85 16.53
N ARG A 165 3.17 -15.75 17.38
CA ARG A 165 4.03 -16.58 18.23
C ARG A 165 4.85 -17.58 17.42
N ALA A 166 4.23 -18.26 16.48
CA ALA A 166 4.87 -19.31 15.70
C ALA A 166 5.88 -18.75 14.68
N TYR A 167 5.58 -17.59 14.09
CA TYR A 167 6.33 -17.10 12.92
C TYR A 167 6.89 -15.69 13.10
N ASP A 168 6.54 -14.93 14.14
CA ASP A 168 6.95 -13.53 14.34
C ASP A 168 6.68 -12.68 13.08
N LYS A 169 7.73 -12.22 12.39
CA LYS A 169 7.68 -11.48 11.11
C LYS A 169 7.82 -12.38 9.87
N GLY A 170 7.98 -13.68 10.06
CA GLY A 170 8.25 -14.68 9.02
C GLY A 170 7.04 -15.04 8.16
N PHE A 171 5.95 -14.30 8.26
CA PHE A 171 4.83 -14.38 7.34
C PHE A 171 4.37 -13.00 6.93
N ARG A 172 3.76 -12.90 5.76
CA ARG A 172 3.36 -11.63 5.17
C ARG A 172 1.97 -11.71 4.57
N PHE A 173 1.24 -10.61 4.71
CA PHE A 173 -0.09 -10.45 4.12
C PHE A 173 -0.31 -9.00 3.70
N TYR A 174 -1.31 -8.78 2.85
CA TYR A 174 -1.74 -7.44 2.47
C TYR A 174 -3.23 -7.21 2.73
N ALA A 175 -3.60 -5.94 2.80
CA ALA A 175 -4.98 -5.47 2.77
C ALA A 175 -5.10 -4.27 1.81
N ASP A 176 -6.21 -4.20 1.07
CA ASP A 176 -6.56 -3.00 0.31
C ASP A 176 -7.40 -2.06 1.19
N VAL A 177 -6.78 -0.99 1.70
CA VAL A 177 -7.39 -0.02 2.64
C VAL A 177 -8.35 0.93 1.93
N GLY A 178 -8.07 1.22 0.65
CA GLY A 178 -8.81 2.21 -0.12
C GLY A 178 -8.68 1.97 -1.63
N ASN A 179 -9.53 2.65 -2.40
CA ASN A 179 -9.58 2.53 -3.86
C ASN A 179 -9.73 1.08 -4.37
N VAL A 180 -10.41 0.22 -3.59
CA VAL A 180 -10.65 -1.19 -3.97
C VAL A 180 -11.39 -1.25 -5.30
N GLY A 181 -10.76 -1.89 -6.30
CA GLY A 181 -11.28 -2.00 -7.66
C GLY A 181 -11.36 -0.67 -8.44
N ASN A 182 -10.72 0.39 -7.94
CA ASN A 182 -10.59 1.71 -8.59
C ASN A 182 -11.89 2.36 -9.09
N LYS A 183 -13.05 2.03 -8.49
CA LYS A 183 -14.38 2.40 -9.00
C LYS A 183 -14.63 3.91 -9.12
N ALA A 184 -14.05 4.71 -8.22
CA ALA A 184 -14.21 6.17 -8.19
C ALA A 184 -12.88 6.93 -8.33
N THR A 185 -11.77 6.21 -8.55
CA THR A 185 -10.42 6.78 -8.51
C THR A 185 -10.24 7.86 -9.57
N LEU A 186 -10.71 7.63 -10.80
CA LEU A 186 -10.58 8.60 -11.89
C LEU A 186 -11.31 9.92 -11.59
N GLU A 187 -12.51 9.86 -11.01
CA GLU A 187 -13.27 11.07 -10.66
C GLU A 187 -12.54 11.89 -9.59
N LEU A 188 -11.92 11.24 -8.60
CA LEU A 188 -11.09 11.90 -7.60
C LEU A 188 -9.82 12.51 -8.22
N LEU A 189 -9.16 11.79 -9.13
CA LEU A 189 -7.98 12.32 -9.84
C LEU A 189 -8.33 13.53 -10.73
N LEU A 190 -9.55 13.58 -11.29
CA LEU A 190 -10.02 14.66 -12.14
C LEU A 190 -10.70 15.80 -11.38
N HIS A 191 -10.94 15.64 -10.08
CA HIS A 191 -11.64 16.66 -9.32
C HIS A 191 -10.77 17.91 -9.12
N LYS A 192 -11.37 19.10 -9.31
CA LYS A 192 -10.63 20.39 -9.32
C LYS A 192 -9.95 20.76 -8.00
N ASN A 193 -10.43 20.22 -6.88
CA ASN A 193 -9.87 20.45 -5.54
C ASN A 193 -8.99 19.29 -5.07
N SER A 194 -8.48 18.50 -6.01
CA SER A 194 -7.51 17.45 -5.73
C SER A 194 -6.41 17.46 -6.77
N LEU A 195 -5.27 16.89 -6.38
CA LEU A 195 -4.13 16.65 -7.24
C LEU A 195 -3.76 15.16 -7.15
N PRO A 196 -3.41 14.50 -8.27
CA PRO A 196 -2.77 13.20 -8.21
C PRO A 196 -1.55 13.23 -7.29
N GLY A 197 -1.42 12.26 -6.39
CA GLY A 197 -0.34 12.21 -5.41
C GLY A 197 -0.58 11.12 -4.37
N PHE A 198 -0.04 11.34 -3.15
CA PHE A 198 -0.14 10.37 -2.05
C PHE A 198 0.49 9.00 -2.36
N ASN A 199 1.50 8.97 -3.25
CA ASN A 199 2.14 7.71 -3.62
C ASN A 199 2.95 7.11 -2.45
N ASP A 200 3.41 7.91 -1.49
CA ASP A 200 4.14 7.50 -0.27
C ASP A 200 5.27 6.45 -0.48
N SER A 201 5.72 6.35 -1.73
CA SER A 201 6.56 5.27 -2.21
C SER A 201 7.99 5.67 -1.92
N GLY A 202 8.62 4.95 -0.98
CA GLY A 202 9.96 5.27 -0.49
C GLY A 202 10.03 5.66 0.99
N ALA A 203 8.91 5.98 1.64
CA ALA A 203 8.86 6.14 3.11
C ALA A 203 8.65 4.80 3.82
N HIS A 204 7.76 3.96 3.26
CA HIS A 204 7.44 2.63 3.78
C HIS A 204 7.93 1.55 2.82
N ILE A 205 9.26 1.46 2.67
CA ILE A 205 9.94 0.70 1.60
C ILE A 205 9.59 -0.78 1.54
N THR A 206 9.19 -1.39 2.66
CA THR A 206 8.72 -2.78 2.70
C THR A 206 7.22 -2.88 2.62
N ASN A 207 6.42 -1.90 3.08
CA ASN A 207 4.97 -2.07 3.24
C ASN A 207 4.13 -1.51 2.08
N MET A 208 4.69 -0.69 1.18
CA MET A 208 3.94 0.00 0.12
C MET A 208 4.72 0.06 -1.20
N ALA A 209 3.99 0.05 -2.32
CA ALA A 209 4.57 -0.09 -3.66
C ALA A 209 4.02 0.90 -4.71
N PHE A 210 3.45 2.05 -4.33
CA PHE A 210 2.68 2.91 -5.26
C PHE A 210 3.52 3.77 -6.23
N PHE A 211 4.73 3.33 -6.59
CA PHE A 211 5.67 4.04 -7.47
C PHE A 211 5.06 4.34 -8.85
N ASP A 212 4.11 3.52 -9.24
CA ASP A 212 3.43 3.47 -10.53
C ASP A 212 2.01 4.06 -10.49
N ALA A 213 1.59 4.71 -9.39
CA ALA A 213 0.28 5.35 -9.29
C ALA A 213 0.04 6.40 -10.40
N ASN A 214 1.11 7.03 -10.91
CA ASN A 214 1.03 7.93 -12.07
C ASN A 214 0.70 7.17 -13.36
N LEU A 215 1.28 5.99 -13.58
CA LEU A 215 0.94 5.12 -14.71
C LEU A 215 -0.49 4.62 -14.58
N MET A 216 -0.91 4.21 -13.38
CA MET A 216 -2.29 3.78 -13.14
C MET A 216 -3.29 4.93 -13.38
N SER A 217 -2.94 6.17 -13.00
CA SER A 217 -3.76 7.36 -13.31
C SER A 217 -3.93 7.56 -14.83
N LEU A 218 -2.86 7.38 -15.60
CA LEU A 218 -2.90 7.45 -17.07
C LEU A 218 -3.71 6.29 -17.68
N LYS A 219 -3.59 5.08 -17.14
CA LYS A 219 -4.37 3.91 -17.57
C LYS A 219 -5.86 4.14 -17.36
N LEU A 220 -6.28 4.60 -16.17
CA LEU A 220 -7.68 4.95 -15.90
C LEU A 220 -8.20 6.03 -16.85
N ALA A 221 -7.38 7.04 -17.14
CA ALA A 221 -7.73 8.08 -18.10
C ALA A 221 -7.87 7.52 -19.54
N GLN A 222 -6.97 6.61 -19.94
CA GLN A 222 -6.98 5.94 -21.24
C GLN A 222 -8.23 5.07 -21.44
N GLU A 223 -8.72 4.42 -20.39
CA GLU A 223 -9.95 3.64 -20.42
C GLU A 223 -11.20 4.49 -20.69
N ARG A 224 -11.14 5.80 -20.40
CA ARG A 224 -12.22 6.75 -20.73
C ARG A 224 -12.09 7.26 -22.16
N ASP A 225 -11.07 8.06 -22.45
CA ASP A 225 -10.81 8.63 -23.78
C ASP A 225 -9.48 9.41 -23.83
N LEU A 226 -9.04 9.78 -25.04
CA LEU A 226 -7.81 10.54 -25.26
C LEU A 226 -7.84 11.95 -24.65
N ALA A 227 -9.01 12.60 -24.59
CA ALA A 227 -9.14 13.93 -23.99
C ALA A 227 -8.87 13.88 -22.47
N THR A 228 -9.30 12.80 -21.82
CA THR A 228 -9.05 12.52 -20.42
C THR A 228 -7.58 12.21 -20.19
N VAL A 229 -6.91 11.47 -21.10
CA VAL A 229 -5.44 11.27 -21.04
C VAL A 229 -4.70 12.61 -21.08
N SER A 230 -5.04 13.49 -22.03
CA SER A 230 -4.45 14.83 -22.12
C SER A 230 -4.64 15.64 -20.83
N THR A 231 -5.85 15.57 -20.27
CA THR A 231 -6.16 16.19 -18.97
C THR A 231 -5.31 15.59 -17.85
N MET A 232 -5.15 14.27 -17.80
CA MET A 232 -4.37 13.58 -16.78
C MET A 232 -2.88 13.90 -16.88
N VAL A 233 -2.32 14.00 -18.10
CA VAL A 233 -0.94 14.49 -18.30
C VAL A 233 -0.78 15.87 -17.67
N ARG A 234 -1.71 16.80 -17.93
CA ARG A 234 -1.68 18.13 -17.31
C ARG A 234 -1.75 18.07 -15.77
N ARG A 235 -2.58 17.17 -15.22
CA ARG A 235 -2.73 16.94 -13.77
C ARG A 235 -1.49 16.35 -13.11
N LEU A 236 -0.70 15.57 -13.85
CA LEU A 236 0.52 14.91 -13.37
C LEU A 236 1.77 15.78 -13.54
N THR A 237 1.73 16.79 -14.42
CA THR A 237 2.90 17.63 -14.73
C THR A 237 2.68 19.11 -14.44
N ARG A 238 1.88 19.81 -15.25
CA ARG A 238 1.76 21.27 -15.23
C ARG A 238 1.01 21.79 -14.01
N GLU A 239 -0.07 21.12 -13.59
CA GLU A 239 -0.86 21.55 -12.41
C GLU A 239 -0.06 21.49 -11.10
N PRO A 240 0.64 20.40 -10.73
CA PRO A 240 1.46 20.38 -9.53
C PRO A 240 2.64 21.36 -9.63
N ALA A 241 3.29 21.48 -10.79
CA ALA A 241 4.34 22.48 -11.00
C ALA A 241 3.83 23.91 -10.74
N ALA A 242 2.67 24.28 -11.30
CA ALA A 242 2.05 25.58 -11.05
C ALA A 242 1.66 25.78 -9.58
N PHE A 243 1.13 24.74 -8.93
CA PHE A 243 0.75 24.78 -7.52
C PHE A 243 1.95 25.07 -6.60
N PHE A 244 3.09 24.46 -6.86
CA PHE A 244 4.33 24.68 -6.09
C PHE A 244 5.18 25.86 -6.60
N GLY A 245 4.72 26.59 -7.62
CA GLY A 245 5.46 27.71 -8.21
C GLY A 245 6.75 27.29 -8.91
N LEU A 246 6.76 26.14 -9.59
CA LEU A 246 7.94 25.57 -10.22
C LEU A 246 7.91 25.77 -11.74
N ASP A 247 9.03 26.23 -12.30
CA ASP A 247 9.25 26.38 -13.75
C ASP A 247 9.69 25.05 -14.41
N VAL A 248 8.78 24.07 -14.40
CA VAL A 248 8.92 22.72 -15.00
C VAL A 248 7.55 22.16 -15.38
N GLY A 249 7.51 20.97 -16.00
CA GLY A 249 6.27 20.20 -16.20
C GLY A 249 5.49 20.55 -17.47
N THR A 250 6.08 21.33 -18.39
CA THR A 250 5.52 21.62 -19.72
C THR A 250 6.44 21.12 -20.83
N LEU A 251 5.90 21.07 -22.05
CA LEU A 251 6.62 20.73 -23.29
C LEU A 251 6.79 21.96 -24.21
N ASP A 252 6.69 23.17 -23.63
CA ASP A 252 6.82 24.41 -24.38
C ASP A 252 8.26 24.60 -24.88
N LEU A 253 8.44 25.34 -25.97
CA LEU A 253 9.77 25.66 -26.46
C LEU A 253 10.57 26.44 -25.39
N GLY A 254 11.77 25.95 -25.09
CA GLY A 254 12.63 26.51 -24.03
C GLY A 254 12.41 25.90 -22.64
N ALA A 255 11.38 25.08 -22.44
CA ALA A 255 11.17 24.36 -21.18
C ALA A 255 12.27 23.32 -20.93
N GLN A 256 12.45 22.95 -19.66
CA GLN A 256 13.36 21.88 -19.26
C GLN A 256 12.92 20.54 -19.89
N ALA A 257 13.85 19.85 -20.56
CA ALA A 257 13.59 18.58 -21.26
C ALA A 257 13.50 17.37 -20.30
N ASP A 258 12.55 17.41 -19.38
CA ASP A 258 12.15 16.27 -18.55
C ASP A 258 10.99 15.55 -19.23
N LEU A 259 11.28 14.39 -19.80
CA LEU A 259 10.38 13.70 -20.71
C LEU A 259 10.23 12.24 -20.29
N THR A 260 9.04 11.68 -20.49
CA THR A 260 8.77 10.25 -20.37
C THR A 260 8.00 9.80 -21.60
N LEU A 261 8.53 8.79 -22.29
CA LEU A 261 7.85 8.15 -23.42
C LEU A 261 7.13 6.89 -22.94
N ILE A 262 5.83 6.83 -23.20
CA ILE A 262 4.93 5.76 -22.74
C ILE A 262 4.39 5.00 -23.95
N ASN A 263 4.43 3.68 -23.88
CA ASN A 263 3.75 2.79 -24.81
C ASN A 263 2.28 2.63 -24.39
N PRO A 264 1.32 3.19 -25.16
CA PRO A 264 -0.09 3.16 -24.78
C PRO A 264 -0.70 1.76 -24.85
N GLU A 265 -0.23 0.87 -25.73
CA GLU A 265 -0.76 -0.48 -25.86
C GLU A 265 -0.34 -1.35 -24.67
N ALA A 266 0.94 -1.27 -24.28
CA ALA A 266 1.44 -1.94 -23.08
C ALA A 266 0.75 -1.42 -21.82
N LEU A 267 0.52 -0.10 -21.72
CA LEU A 267 -0.21 0.51 -20.61
C LEU A 267 -1.64 -0.04 -20.50
N HIS A 268 -2.34 -0.20 -21.63
CA HIS A 268 -3.72 -0.66 -21.64
C HIS A 268 -3.85 -2.08 -21.07
N GLY A 269 -2.96 -3.00 -21.45
CA GLY A 269 -2.98 -4.40 -21.00
C GLY A 269 -2.36 -4.66 -19.63
N TRP A 270 -1.81 -3.64 -18.97
CA TRP A 270 -1.11 -3.82 -17.71
C TRP A 270 -2.05 -3.96 -16.51
N HIS A 271 -1.70 -4.87 -15.60
CA HIS A 271 -2.40 -5.08 -14.32
C HIS A 271 -1.45 -4.74 -13.16
N CYS A 272 -1.66 -3.57 -12.55
CA CYS A 272 -0.80 -2.99 -11.49
C CYS A 272 -0.42 -3.96 -10.37
N ASP A 273 -1.39 -4.72 -9.84
CA ASP A 273 -1.14 -5.65 -8.72
C ASP A 273 -0.24 -6.82 -9.10
N ARG A 274 -0.13 -7.18 -10.39
CA ARG A 274 0.64 -8.35 -10.86
C ARG A 274 2.13 -8.07 -11.07
N THR A 275 2.54 -6.81 -11.00
CA THR A 275 3.93 -6.38 -11.21
C THR A 275 4.59 -5.91 -9.93
N ARG A 276 3.92 -6.10 -8.79
CA ARG A 276 4.48 -5.85 -7.45
C ARG A 276 5.30 -7.05 -7.01
N ARG A 277 6.47 -6.80 -6.43
CA ARG A 277 7.36 -7.84 -5.91
C ARG A 277 8.25 -7.28 -4.81
N LEU A 278 8.67 -8.16 -3.91
CA LEU A 278 9.82 -7.91 -3.05
C LEU A 278 11.10 -8.12 -3.87
N GLU A 279 12.03 -7.19 -3.74
CA GLU A 279 13.34 -7.23 -4.38
C GLU A 279 14.41 -6.85 -3.35
N TYR A 280 15.38 -7.73 -3.12
CA TYR A 280 16.52 -7.42 -2.28
C TYR A 280 17.34 -6.27 -2.86
N ARG A 281 17.63 -5.28 -2.03
CA ARG A 281 18.41 -4.09 -2.41
C ARG A 281 19.74 -4.10 -1.66
N GLU A 282 20.83 -4.38 -2.37
CA GLU A 282 22.20 -4.34 -1.83
C GLU A 282 22.51 -3.04 -1.08
N LEU A 283 22.03 -1.89 -1.59
CA LEU A 283 22.23 -0.59 -0.96
C LEU A 283 21.66 -0.50 0.46
N PHE A 284 20.57 -1.23 0.74
CA PHE A 284 19.89 -1.23 2.03
C PHE A 284 20.18 -2.50 2.84
N ALA A 285 20.85 -3.49 2.25
CA ALA A 285 20.96 -4.85 2.77
C ALA A 285 19.60 -5.41 3.24
N HIS A 286 18.53 -5.09 2.50
CA HIS A 286 17.16 -5.41 2.88
C HIS A 286 16.23 -5.55 1.67
N GLU A 287 15.14 -6.28 1.85
CA GLU A 287 14.05 -6.38 0.88
C GLU A 287 13.32 -5.05 0.71
N GLN A 288 12.97 -4.71 -0.53
CA GLN A 288 12.15 -3.55 -0.85
C GLN A 288 10.95 -3.99 -1.67
N MET A 289 9.76 -3.55 -1.27
CA MET A 289 8.56 -3.70 -2.07
C MET A 289 8.61 -2.70 -3.24
N VAL A 290 8.51 -3.22 -4.46
CA VAL A 290 8.62 -2.44 -5.68
C VAL A 290 7.51 -2.82 -6.66
N ASN A 291 7.18 -1.91 -7.57
CA ASN A 291 6.35 -2.21 -8.73
C ASN A 291 7.20 -2.08 -10.00
N ARG A 292 7.19 -3.13 -10.84
CA ARG A 292 8.09 -3.29 -12.00
C ARG A 292 7.29 -3.60 -13.27
N PRO A 293 6.47 -2.67 -13.77
CA PRO A 293 5.86 -2.83 -15.09
C PRO A 293 6.94 -2.78 -16.18
N GLU A 294 6.92 -3.76 -17.09
CA GLU A 294 7.86 -3.84 -18.21
C GLU A 294 7.23 -3.29 -19.49
N GLY A 295 8.02 -2.60 -20.32
CA GLY A 295 7.60 -2.17 -21.67
C GLY A 295 6.60 -1.00 -21.72
N ILE A 296 6.07 -0.54 -20.58
CA ILE A 296 5.20 0.65 -20.52
C ILE A 296 6.01 1.93 -20.70
N VAL A 297 7.09 2.10 -19.94
CA VAL A 297 7.97 3.27 -20.05
C VAL A 297 9.16 2.91 -20.92
N SER A 298 9.14 3.38 -22.17
CA SER A 298 10.19 3.06 -23.15
C SER A 298 11.42 3.94 -23.00
N ARG A 299 11.25 5.19 -22.55
CA ARG A 299 12.37 6.13 -22.36
C ARG A 299 12.07 7.22 -21.33
N VAL A 300 13.07 7.59 -20.55
CA VAL A 300 13.02 8.74 -19.63
C VAL A 300 14.22 9.64 -19.88
N TRP A 301 13.98 10.95 -19.92
CA TRP A 301 15.00 11.97 -19.98
C TRP A 301 14.92 12.90 -18.77
N ILE A 302 16.08 13.27 -18.24
CA ILE A 302 16.23 14.31 -17.23
C ILE A 302 17.09 15.41 -17.86
N ARG A 303 16.54 16.61 -18.05
CA ARG A 303 17.20 17.74 -18.74
C ARG A 303 17.82 17.35 -20.08
N GLY A 304 17.09 16.54 -20.87
CA GLY A 304 17.50 16.07 -22.19
C GLY A 304 18.50 14.90 -22.18
N ALA A 305 18.98 14.47 -21.02
CA ALA A 305 19.86 13.31 -20.90
C ALA A 305 19.03 12.04 -20.71
N THR A 306 19.19 11.04 -21.58
CA THR A 306 18.49 9.75 -21.47
C THR A 306 18.98 8.97 -20.25
N VAL A 307 18.10 8.68 -19.30
CA VAL A 307 18.43 7.94 -18.05
C VAL A 307 17.81 6.54 -18.00
N TRP A 308 16.78 6.30 -18.79
CA TRP A 308 16.13 5.00 -18.94
C TRP A 308 15.85 4.75 -20.41
N GLN A 309 16.16 3.55 -20.87
CA GLN A 309 15.89 3.08 -22.22
C GLN A 309 15.90 1.54 -22.24
N ASP A 310 15.06 0.92 -23.06
CA ASP A 310 15.04 -0.53 -23.30
C ASP A 310 14.94 -1.35 -21.99
N ASN A 311 14.06 -0.91 -21.08
CA ASN A 311 13.83 -1.48 -19.74
C ASN A 311 15.06 -1.47 -18.80
N ALA A 312 16.05 -0.61 -19.04
CA ALA A 312 17.23 -0.49 -18.20
C ALA A 312 17.64 0.96 -17.95
N PHE A 313 18.35 1.18 -16.84
CA PHE A 313 19.04 2.44 -16.61
C PHE A 313 20.23 2.58 -17.56
N THR A 314 20.41 3.77 -18.13
CA THR A 314 21.61 4.06 -18.92
C THR A 314 22.79 4.37 -18.00
N THR A 315 24.02 4.29 -18.53
CA THR A 315 25.24 4.71 -17.81
C THR A 315 25.28 6.20 -17.46
N THR A 316 24.34 7.00 -18.00
CA THR A 316 24.21 8.41 -17.68
C THR A 316 23.63 8.63 -16.28
N LEU A 317 22.75 7.73 -15.81
CA LEU A 317 22.16 7.86 -14.49
C LEU A 317 23.21 7.54 -13.42
N GLY A 318 23.40 8.45 -12.45
CA GLY A 318 24.35 8.27 -11.34
C GLY A 318 25.81 8.61 -11.68
N SER A 319 26.18 8.80 -12.95
CA SER A 319 27.56 9.17 -13.33
C SER A 319 27.86 10.67 -13.24
N ARG A 320 26.82 11.52 -13.25
CA ARG A 320 26.94 12.97 -13.05
C ARG A 320 25.63 13.56 -12.48
N PRO A 321 25.67 14.76 -11.87
CA PRO A 321 24.45 15.46 -11.47
C PRO A 321 23.58 15.79 -12.69
N LEU A 322 22.39 15.20 -12.76
CA LEU A 322 21.37 15.52 -13.75
C LEU A 322 20.27 16.41 -13.15
N GLY A 323 19.87 16.14 -11.91
CA GLY A 323 18.91 16.96 -11.18
C GLY A 323 19.45 18.33 -10.78
N ARG A 324 18.54 19.22 -10.40
CA ARG A 324 18.84 20.50 -9.74
C ARG A 324 17.78 20.76 -8.67
N ALA A 325 18.12 21.56 -7.66
CA ALA A 325 17.11 22.11 -6.77
C ALA A 325 16.15 23.00 -7.59
N LEU A 326 14.86 22.67 -7.56
CA LEU A 326 13.82 23.53 -8.11
C LEU A 326 13.52 24.62 -7.09
N ARG A 327 13.69 25.87 -7.50
CA ARG A 327 13.38 27.04 -6.67
C ARG A 327 12.01 27.54 -7.08
N ALA A 328 11.19 27.90 -6.10
CA ALA A 328 9.94 28.59 -6.36
C ALA A 328 10.23 29.88 -7.14
N ALA A 329 9.46 30.11 -8.20
CA ALA A 329 9.55 31.26 -9.09
C ALA A 329 8.95 32.52 -8.46
#